data_AF-A2C056-F1
#
_entry.id   AF-A2C056-F1
#
_cell.length_a   1.000
_cell.length_b   1.000
_cell.length_c   1.000
_cell.angle_alpha   90.00
_cell.angle_beta   90.00
_cell.angle_gamma   90.00
#
_symmetry.space_group_name_H-M   'P 1'
#
loop_
_entity.id
_entity.type
_entity.pdbx_description
1 polymer ?
#
loop_
_entity_poly.entity_id
_entity_poly.type
_entity_poly.pdbx_seq_one_letter_code
_entity_poly.pdbx_strand_id
1 'polypeptide(L)' 'MVLIKWLINGHRLEERVPLSDARHRKYELEAQGAIIYWSERTYF' A
#
# COMPACT_ATOMS: atom_id res chain seq x y z
N MET A 1 6.58 10.20 -3.83
CA MET A 1 6.40 8.84 -3.25
C MET A 1 4.92 8.46 -3.30
N VAL A 2 4.55 7.25 -2.88
CA VAL A 2 3.15 6.81 -2.73
C VAL A 2 2.96 6.29 -1.32
N LEU A 3 1.98 6.83 -0.59
CA LEU A 3 1.49 6.26 0.65
C LEU A 3 0.42 5.23 0.31
N ILE A 4 0.57 4.00 0.78
CA ILE A 4 -0.43 2.93 0.65
C ILE A 4 -0.91 2.60 2.06
N LYS A 5 -2.23 2.52 2.25
CA LYS A 5 -2.84 2.04 3.51
C LYS A 5 -3.71 0.83 3.23
N TRP A 6 -3.58 -0.17 4.08
CA TRP A 6 -4.30 -1.43 3.93
C TRP A 6 -4.72 -2.03 5.27
N LEU A 7 -5.70 -2.93 5.20
CA LEU A 7 -6.17 -3.77 6.30
C LEU A 7 -5.72 -5.19 6.03
N ILE A 8 -5.05 -5.84 6.97
CA ILE A 8 -4.71 -7.27 6.90
C ILE A 8 -4.88 -7.90 8.27
N ASN A 9 -5.57 -9.03 8.36
CA ASN A 9 -5.83 -9.73 9.63
C ASN A 9 -6.41 -8.83 10.74
N GLY A 10 -7.24 -7.85 10.37
CA GLY A 10 -7.81 -6.88 11.33
C GLY A 10 -6.90 -5.71 11.70
N HIS A 11 -5.66 -5.67 11.21
CA HIS A 11 -4.71 -4.59 11.47
C HIS A 11 -4.63 -3.60 10.32
N ARG A 12 -4.67 -2.31 10.66
CA ARG A 12 -4.45 -1.22 9.71
C ARG A 12 -2.97 -0.89 9.67
N LEU A 13 -2.39 -0.93 8.48
CA LEU A 13 -0.98 -0.64 8.24
C LEU A 13 -0.86 0.41 7.14
N GLU A 14 0.29 1.09 7.12
CA GLU A 14 0.64 2.04 6.08
C GLU A 14 2.14 1.98 5.75
N GLU A 15 2.47 2.26 4.50
CA GLU A 15 3.85 2.27 4.01
C GLU A 15 4.01 3.31 2.90
N ARG A 16 5.17 3.99 2.90
CA ARG A 16 5.57 4.90 1.84
C ARG A 16 6.55 4.18 0.93
N VAL A 17 6.21 4.11 -0.36
CA VAL A 17 7.03 3.45 -1.37
C VAL A 17 7.32 4.39 -2.54
N PRO A 18 8.42 4.19 -3.30
CA PRO A 18 8.63 4.88 -4.56
C PRO A 18 7.47 4.65 -5.54
N LEU A 19 7.23 5.61 -6.43
CA LEU A 19 6.15 5.50 -7.42
C LEU A 19 6.36 4.31 -8.38
N SER A 20 7.62 4.02 -8.71
CA SER A 20 8.03 2.86 -9.51
C SER A 20 7.56 1.55 -8.90
N ASP A 21 7.66 1.41 -7.57
CA ASP A 21 7.41 0.17 -6.86
C ASP A 21 5.98 0.06 -6.34
N ALA A 22 5.25 1.18 -6.28
CA ALA A 22 3.90 1.24 -5.73
C ALA A 22 2.95 0.20 -6.33
N ARG A 23 3.01 -0.03 -7.65
CA ARG A 23 2.15 -1.02 -8.30
C ARG A 23 2.52 -2.45 -7.88
N HIS A 24 3.81 -2.78 -7.88
CA HIS A 24 4.28 -4.10 -7.48
C HIS A 24 3.91 -4.38 -6.03
N ARG A 25 4.13 -3.40 -5.14
CA ARG A 25 3.83 -3.52 -3.72
C ARG A 25 2.35 -3.76 -3.45
N LYS A 26 1.44 -3.11 -4.20
CA LYS A 26 0.00 -3.39 -4.10
C LYS A 26 -0.31 -4.85 -4.39
N TYR A 27 0.27 -5.43 -5.44
CA TYR A 27 0.05 -6.84 -5.77
C TYR A 27 0.60 -7.78 -4.70
N GLU A 28 1.77 -7.47 -4.11
CA GLU A 28 2.30 -8.26 -2.99
C GLU A 28 1.37 -8.24 -1.78
N LEU A 29 0.79 -7.08 -1.47
CA LEU A 29 -0.15 -6.91 -0.37
C LEU A 29 -1.46 -7.66 -0.65
N GLU A 30 -2.02 -7.53 -1.85
CA GLU A 30 -3.23 -8.25 -2.27
C GLU A 30 -3.01 -9.77 -2.26
N ALA A 31 -1.84 -10.26 -2.68
CA ALA A 31 -1.47 -11.67 -2.60
C ALA A 31 -1.36 -12.19 -1.16
N GLN A 32 -1.02 -11.33 -0.20
CA GLN A 32 -1.04 -11.64 1.24
C GLN A 32 -2.45 -11.56 1.85
N GLY A 33 -3.47 -11.22 1.07
CA GLY A 33 -4.84 -11.03 1.55
C GLY A 33 -5.10 -9.68 2.18
N ALA A 34 -4.24 -8.69 1.94
CA ALA A 34 -4.49 -7.32 2.38
C ALA A 34 -5.58 -6.65 1.53
N ILE A 35 -6.43 -5.87 2.18
CA ILE A 35 -7.42 -5.01 1.54
C ILE A 35 -6.88 -3.59 1.53
N ILE A 36 -6.53 -3.10 0.35
CA ILE A 36 -6.04 -1.73 0.17
C ILE A 36 -7.25 -0.79 0.11
N TYR A 37 -7.33 0.16 1.05
CA TYR A 37 -8.45 1.11 1.14
C TYR A 37 -8.03 2.56 0.87
N TRP A 38 -6.73 2.85 0.81
CA TRP A 38 -6.22 4.17 0.47
C TRP A 38 -4.88 4.08 -0.26
N SER A 39 -4.70 4.91 -1.29
CA SER A 39 -3.43 5.09 -1.96
C SER A 39 -3.32 6.51 -2.50
N GLU A 40 -2.26 7.21 -2.11
CA GLU A 40 -2.07 8.63 -2.42
C GLU A 40 -0.64 8.89 -2.88
N ARG A 41 -0.48 9.70 -3.93
CA ARG A 41 0.82 10.23 -4.33
C ARG A 41 1.21 11.36 -3.38
N THR A 42 2.31 11.17 -2.66
CA THR A 42 2.86 12.18 -1.75
C THR A 42 3.99 12.93 -2.44
N TYR A 43 3.89 14.26 -2.42
CA TYR A 43 4.90 15.19 -2.93
C TYR A 43 5.67 15.72 -1.72
N PHE A 44 6.65 14.97 -1.24
CA PHE A 44 7.64 15.45 -0.27
C PHE A 44 9.02 15.30 -0.91
#